data_AF-A0A8S2FZQ0-F1
#
_entry.id   AF-A0A8S2FZQ0-F1
#
_cell.length_a   1.000
_cell.length_b   1.000
_cell.length_c   1.000
_cell.angle_alpha   90.00
_cell.angle_beta   90.00
_cell.angle_gamma   90.00
#
_symmetry.space_group_name_H-M   'P 1'
#
loop_
_entity.id
_entity.type
_entity.pdbx_description
1 polymer ?
#
loop_
_entity_poly.entity_id
_entity_poly.type
_entity_poly.pdbx_seq_one_letter_code
_entity_poly.pdbx_strand_id
1 'polypeptide(L)'
;MGIICSRTSTIVQTMPSRLPPHSHTPQKESHGRDVTDASDIVDEPRTMLPPIDGYQHVLLMPLERAVQSLEIFDLLTKVHIAKSNCQKLTGSLTQDEAASIYLYTMEWSPKNQCLYYLLNHALRYERGEKFKRWFPYLKLLLTALYKLPSVKGTL
;
A
#
# COMPACT_ATOMS: atom_id res chain seq x y z
N MET A 1 18.46 62.77 -22.62
CA MET A 1 18.48 62.19 -23.98
C MET A 1 17.99 60.75 -23.88
N GLY A 2 16.82 60.31 -24.33
CA GLY A 2 15.92 60.81 -25.38
C GLY A 2 16.02 59.92 -26.64
N ILE A 3 14.87 59.57 -27.25
CA ILE A 3 14.57 58.66 -28.39
C ILE A 3 14.03 57.30 -27.86
N ILE A 4 12.72 57.03 -27.72
CA ILE A 4 11.54 57.10 -28.61
C ILE A 4 11.68 56.24 -29.88
N CYS A 5 10.99 55.09 -29.93
CA CYS A 5 10.28 54.69 -31.14
C CYS A 5 9.10 53.76 -30.83
N SER A 6 7.90 54.27 -31.05
CA SER A 6 6.62 53.58 -31.04
C SER A 6 6.43 52.79 -32.33
N ARG A 7 5.67 51.69 -32.30
CA ARG A 7 4.60 51.43 -33.29
C ARG A 7 3.61 50.35 -32.83
N THR A 8 2.36 50.75 -32.96
CA THR A 8 1.07 50.10 -32.71
C THR A 8 0.69 49.09 -33.80
N SER A 9 -0.04 48.04 -33.44
CA SER A 9 -1.27 47.66 -34.17
C SER A 9 -2.15 46.68 -33.39
N THR A 10 -3.36 47.14 -33.17
CA THR A 10 -4.56 46.47 -32.68
C THR A 10 -5.11 45.50 -33.73
N ILE A 11 -5.48 44.28 -33.33
CA ILE A 11 -6.62 43.57 -33.92
C ILE A 11 -7.52 43.08 -32.78
N VAL A 12 -8.74 43.59 -32.81
CA VAL A 12 -9.90 43.17 -32.02
C VAL A 12 -10.39 41.84 -32.58
N GLN A 13 -10.64 40.84 -31.73
CA GLN A 13 -11.60 39.80 -32.08
C GLN A 13 -12.46 39.39 -30.88
N THR A 14 -13.75 39.58 -31.11
CA THR A 14 -14.90 39.46 -30.22
C THR A 14 -15.26 38.01 -29.89
N MET A 15 -15.81 37.80 -28.70
CA MET A 15 -16.34 36.55 -28.13
C MET A 15 -17.42 35.87 -29.00
N PRO A 16 -17.72 34.57 -28.74
CA PRO A 16 -18.93 34.35 -27.94
C PRO A 16 -18.81 33.27 -26.85
N SER A 17 -19.70 33.46 -25.89
CA SER A 17 -19.82 32.85 -24.58
C SER A 17 -20.79 31.66 -24.51
N ARG A 18 -20.56 30.81 -23.49
CA ARG A 18 -21.49 29.92 -22.73
C ARG A 18 -22.01 28.60 -23.34
N LEU A 19 -21.73 27.53 -22.60
CA LEU A 19 -22.54 26.32 -22.39
C LEU A 19 -22.46 25.96 -20.89
N PRO A 20 -23.37 25.17 -20.28
CA PRO A 20 -24.78 24.87 -20.59
C PRO A 20 -25.73 25.22 -19.40
N PRO A 21 -27.06 25.08 -19.54
CA PRO A 21 -28.02 25.39 -18.46
C PRO A 21 -28.07 24.32 -17.36
N HIS A 22 -28.14 24.82 -16.12
CA HIS A 22 -28.46 24.07 -14.91
C HIS A 22 -29.87 23.47 -15.01
N SER A 23 -29.98 22.15 -14.85
CA SER A 23 -31.24 21.49 -14.47
C SER A 23 -31.16 21.14 -12.99
N HIS A 24 -31.88 21.91 -12.17
CA HIS A 24 -32.18 21.54 -10.80
C HIS A 24 -33.16 20.37 -10.83
N THR A 25 -32.73 19.20 -10.34
CA THR A 25 -33.61 18.17 -9.82
C THR A 25 -33.43 18.12 -8.30
N PRO A 26 -34.52 18.00 -7.51
CA PRO A 26 -34.44 18.07 -6.06
C PRO A 26 -33.86 16.76 -5.51
N GLN A 27 -32.66 16.81 -4.92
CA GLN A 27 -32.13 15.68 -4.15
C GLN A 27 -32.81 15.66 -2.78
N LYS A 28 -33.59 14.60 -2.59
CA LYS A 28 -34.19 14.18 -1.34
C LYS A 28 -33.07 13.73 -0.40
N GLU A 29 -32.94 14.37 0.76
CA GLU A 29 -32.15 13.83 1.86
C GLU A 29 -32.72 12.46 2.28
N SER A 30 -31.86 11.46 2.31
CA SER A 30 -32.04 10.30 3.18
C SER A 30 -30.73 10.04 3.90
N HIS A 31 -30.72 10.43 5.18
CA HIS A 31 -29.79 9.95 6.19
C HIS A 31 -29.78 8.42 6.19
N GLY A 32 -28.80 7.83 5.51
CA GLY A 32 -28.46 6.42 5.59
C GLY A 32 -27.04 6.33 6.12
N ARG A 33 -26.84 5.58 7.20
CA ARG A 33 -25.50 5.23 7.70
C ARG A 33 -24.74 4.56 6.57
N ASP A 34 -23.72 5.24 6.05
CA ASP A 34 -22.85 4.71 4.99
C ASP A 34 -21.97 3.61 5.58
N VAL A 35 -22.41 2.38 5.41
CA VAL A 35 -21.59 1.19 5.62
C VAL A 35 -21.04 0.81 4.26
N THR A 36 -19.97 1.47 3.83
CA THR A 36 -19.20 1.11 2.63
C THR A 36 -17.73 0.87 2.99
N ASP A 37 -17.48 -0.09 3.87
CA ASP A 37 -16.15 -0.68 4.07
C ASP A 37 -16.13 -2.12 3.51
N ALA A 38 -16.56 -2.27 2.25
CA ALA A 38 -16.62 -3.56 1.57
C ALA A 38 -16.17 -3.49 0.10
N SER A 39 -15.58 -2.37 -0.35
CA SER A 39 -15.14 -2.25 -1.75
C SER A 39 -14.08 -3.29 -2.13
N ASP A 40 -13.25 -3.68 -1.17
CA ASP A 40 -12.13 -4.60 -1.41
C ASP A 40 -12.59 -6.04 -1.71
N ILE A 41 -13.81 -6.42 -1.32
CA ILE A 41 -14.36 -7.77 -1.57
C ILE A 41 -14.86 -7.91 -3.01
N VAL A 42 -15.28 -6.81 -3.64
CA VAL A 42 -15.98 -6.84 -4.91
C VAL A 42 -15.05 -7.25 -6.07
N ASP A 43 -13.77 -6.89 -5.97
CA ASP A 43 -12.77 -7.08 -7.04
C ASP A 43 -11.85 -8.31 -6.85
N GLU A 44 -12.07 -9.14 -5.83
CA GLU A 44 -11.22 -10.31 -5.58
C GLU A 44 -11.32 -11.35 -6.71
N PRO A 45 -10.19 -11.85 -7.24
CA PRO A 45 -10.19 -12.87 -8.28
C PRO A 45 -10.75 -14.19 -7.72
N ARG A 46 -11.94 -14.58 -8.17
CA ARG A 46 -12.64 -15.82 -7.75
C ARG A 46 -12.09 -17.08 -8.44
N THR A 47 -10.78 -17.19 -8.50
CA THR A 47 -10.07 -18.28 -9.19
C THR A 47 -9.10 -18.95 -8.22
N MET A 48 -8.93 -20.26 -8.36
CA MET A 48 -7.97 -21.00 -7.54
C MET A 48 -6.55 -20.49 -7.83
N LEU A 49 -5.85 -20.06 -6.78
CA LEU A 49 -4.45 -19.62 -6.89
C LEU A 49 -3.55 -20.85 -7.04
N PRO A 50 -2.57 -20.82 -7.97
CA PRO A 50 -1.60 -21.90 -8.09
C PRO A 50 -0.69 -21.95 -6.85
N PRO A 51 -0.07 -23.10 -6.54
CA PRO A 51 0.94 -23.19 -5.50
C PRO A 51 2.09 -22.20 -5.73
N ILE A 52 2.65 -21.65 -4.64
CA ILE A 52 3.80 -20.74 -4.69
C ILE A 52 5.08 -21.56 -4.83
N ASP A 53 5.52 -21.76 -6.07
CA ASP A 53 6.75 -22.51 -6.35
C ASP A 53 8.03 -21.73 -5.99
N GLY A 54 9.07 -22.46 -5.58
CA GLY A 54 10.37 -21.93 -5.19
C GLY A 54 10.44 -21.33 -3.78
N TYR A 55 9.31 -21.03 -3.14
CA TYR A 55 9.27 -20.46 -1.79
C TYR A 55 9.90 -21.38 -0.74
N GLN A 56 9.76 -22.71 -0.86
CA GLN A 56 10.32 -23.64 0.12
C GLN A 56 11.84 -23.56 0.27
N HIS A 57 12.55 -23.12 -0.78
CA HIS A 57 14.01 -23.05 -0.81
C HIS A 57 14.57 -21.71 -0.30
N VAL A 58 13.70 -20.76 0.03
CA VAL A 58 14.11 -19.43 0.51
C VAL A 58 14.60 -19.53 1.94
N LEU A 59 15.82 -19.05 2.16
CA LEU A 59 16.45 -18.99 3.47
C LEU A 59 15.83 -17.87 4.32
N LEU A 60 15.71 -18.13 5.62
CA LEU A 60 15.38 -17.10 6.60
C LEU A 60 16.57 -16.12 6.70
N MET A 61 16.28 -14.82 6.67
CA MET A 61 17.30 -13.77 6.68
C MET A 61 16.85 -12.57 7.53
N PRO A 62 17.80 -11.71 7.95
CA PRO A 62 17.47 -10.48 8.69
C PRO A 62 16.51 -9.58 7.93
N LEU A 63 15.71 -8.81 8.66
CA LEU A 63 14.61 -8.01 8.08
C LEU A 63 15.11 -7.04 7.00
N GLU A 64 16.25 -6.39 7.21
CA GLU A 64 16.86 -5.45 6.25
C GLU A 64 17.18 -6.12 4.91
N ARG A 65 17.64 -7.38 4.94
CA ARG A 65 17.94 -8.16 3.74
C ARG A 65 16.66 -8.69 3.10
N ALA A 66 15.69 -9.07 3.93
CA ALA A 66 14.41 -9.60 3.47
C ALA A 66 13.60 -8.58 2.66
N VAL A 67 13.76 -7.28 2.94
CA VAL A 67 13.06 -6.20 2.24
C VAL A 67 13.86 -5.59 1.08
N GLN A 68 15.10 -6.01 0.87
CA GLN A 68 16.03 -5.35 -0.05
C GLN A 68 15.54 -5.31 -1.50
N SER A 69 14.79 -6.33 -1.92
CA SER A 69 14.23 -6.44 -3.28
C SER A 69 12.86 -5.78 -3.43
N LEU A 70 12.36 -5.09 -2.41
CA LEU A 70 11.07 -4.41 -2.44
C LEU A 70 11.24 -2.94 -2.80
N GLU A 71 10.67 -2.55 -3.94
CA GLU A 71 10.68 -1.17 -4.44
C GLU A 71 9.58 -0.35 -3.75
N ILE A 72 9.72 -0.11 -2.45
CA ILE A 72 8.77 0.69 -1.65
C ILE A 72 9.49 1.91 -1.10
N PHE A 73 8.87 3.07 -1.27
CA PHE A 73 9.41 4.34 -0.79
C PHE A 73 9.62 4.32 0.73
N ASP A 74 10.79 4.80 1.19
CA ASP A 74 11.14 4.94 2.60
C ASP A 74 11.12 3.64 3.43
N LEU A 75 11.18 2.46 2.79
CA LEU A 75 11.01 1.18 3.46
C LEU A 75 12.05 0.88 4.55
N LEU A 76 13.32 1.29 4.34
CA LEU A 76 14.36 1.07 5.35
C LEU A 76 14.13 1.87 6.63
N THR A 77 13.64 3.11 6.51
CA THR A 77 13.22 3.90 7.67
C THR A 77 12.09 3.20 8.41
N LYS A 78 11.11 2.65 7.68
CA LYS A 78 10.01 1.85 8.25
C LYS A 78 10.53 0.60 8.97
N VAL A 79 11.52 -0.10 8.42
CA VAL A 79 12.20 -1.22 9.08
C VAL A 79 12.86 -0.78 10.38
N HIS A 80 13.58 0.34 10.40
CA HIS A 80 14.22 0.84 11.61
C HIS A 80 13.21 1.21 12.70
N ILE A 81 12.09 1.85 12.33
CA ILE A 81 10.99 2.14 13.25
C ILE A 81 10.43 0.83 13.82
N ALA A 82 10.13 -0.15 12.96
CA ALA A 82 9.59 -1.44 13.38
C ALA A 82 10.55 -2.18 14.36
N LYS A 83 11.84 -2.23 14.05
CA LYS A 83 12.85 -2.86 14.93
C LYS A 83 12.98 -2.13 16.26
N SER A 84 12.90 -0.80 16.25
CA SER A 84 12.99 0.01 17.48
C SER A 84 11.82 -0.25 18.41
N ASN A 85 10.60 -0.36 17.86
CA ASN A 85 9.41 -0.74 18.62
C ASN A 85 9.45 -2.18 19.16
N CYS A 86 10.31 -3.03 18.58
CA CYS A 86 10.48 -4.44 18.94
C CYS A 86 11.74 -4.72 19.78
N GLN A 87 12.46 -3.70 20.28
CA GLN A 87 13.73 -3.91 21.01
C GLN A 87 13.56 -4.64 22.36
N LYS A 88 12.44 -4.44 23.04
CA LYS A 88 12.22 -4.93 24.42
C LYS A 88 11.31 -6.17 24.48
N LEU A 89 11.35 -7.01 23.46
CA LEU A 89 10.49 -8.19 23.43
C LEU A 89 11.00 -9.26 24.39
N THR A 90 10.13 -9.64 25.33
CA THR A 90 10.25 -10.82 26.16
C THR A 90 9.40 -11.91 25.55
N GLY A 91 9.98 -12.82 24.77
CA GLY A 91 9.20 -13.87 24.10
C GLY A 91 10.05 -14.80 23.23
N SER A 92 9.37 -15.68 22.49
CA SER A 92 9.97 -16.68 21.60
C SER A 92 10.38 -16.13 20.22
N LEU A 93 9.98 -14.89 19.90
CA LEU A 93 10.29 -14.22 18.65
C LEU A 93 11.65 -13.53 18.73
N THR A 94 12.42 -13.65 17.66
CA THR A 94 13.57 -12.76 17.44
C THR A 94 13.09 -11.33 17.15
N GLN A 95 13.99 -10.36 17.30
CA GLN A 95 13.67 -8.96 16.98
C GLN A 95 13.22 -8.80 15.52
N ASP A 96 13.89 -9.48 14.58
CA ASP A 96 13.55 -9.40 13.14
C ASP A 96 12.17 -10.01 12.85
N GLU A 97 11.84 -11.14 13.49
CA GLU A 97 10.53 -11.77 13.33
C GLU A 97 9.41 -10.87 13.84
N ALA A 98 9.54 -10.32 15.05
CA ALA A 98 8.52 -9.43 15.59
C ALA A 98 8.44 -8.11 14.83
N ALA A 99 9.59 -7.54 14.43
CA ALA A 99 9.62 -6.36 13.59
C ALA A 99 8.98 -6.61 12.23
N SER A 100 9.06 -7.83 11.67
CA SER A 100 8.37 -8.18 10.43
C SER A 100 6.85 -8.12 10.57
N ILE A 101 6.30 -8.59 11.71
CA ILE A 101 4.88 -8.49 12.03
C ILE A 101 4.48 -7.02 12.22
N TYR A 102 5.26 -6.28 13.03
CA TYR A 102 5.01 -4.86 13.27
C TYR A 102 4.98 -4.08 11.95
N LEU A 103 5.98 -4.31 11.08
CA LEU A 103 6.10 -3.66 9.78
C LEU A 103 4.91 -4.00 8.86
N TYR A 104 4.40 -5.24 8.90
CA TYR A 104 3.20 -5.61 8.16
C TYR A 104 2.00 -4.78 8.64
N THR A 105 1.80 -4.69 9.95
CA THR A 105 0.64 -3.99 10.55
C THR A 105 0.80 -2.48 10.62
N MET A 106 1.99 -1.95 10.36
CA MET A 106 2.26 -0.52 10.46
C MET A 106 1.58 0.22 9.30
N GLU A 107 0.90 1.31 9.64
CA GLU A 107 0.27 2.19 8.66
C GLU A 107 1.10 3.46 8.44
N TRP A 108 1.12 3.93 7.19
CA TRP A 108 1.66 5.23 6.82
C TRP A 108 0.89 5.83 5.64
N SER A 109 1.10 7.13 5.41
CA SER A 109 0.51 7.82 4.27
C SER A 109 1.46 7.82 3.07
N PRO A 110 0.98 7.53 1.85
CA PRO A 110 -0.39 7.12 1.52
C PRO A 110 -0.67 5.64 1.79
N LYS A 111 -1.92 5.28 2.11
CA LYS A 111 -2.33 3.91 2.49
C LYS A 111 -1.97 2.85 1.45
N ASN A 112 -2.05 3.19 0.17
CA ASN A 112 -1.71 2.30 -0.94
C ASN A 112 -0.20 2.01 -1.07
N GLN A 113 0.65 2.66 -0.26
CA GLN A 113 2.07 2.37 -0.15
C GLN A 113 2.42 1.61 1.13
N CYS A 114 1.46 1.34 2.01
CA CYS A 114 1.65 0.48 3.17
C CYS A 114 2.07 -0.93 2.75
N LEU A 115 2.94 -1.56 3.53
CA LEU A 115 3.45 -2.89 3.18
C LEU A 115 2.33 -3.94 3.16
N TYR A 116 1.37 -3.92 4.09
CA TYR A 116 0.23 -4.83 4.03
C TYR A 116 -0.56 -4.66 2.75
N TYR A 117 -0.78 -3.42 2.30
CA TYR A 117 -1.57 -3.14 1.11
C TYR A 117 -0.88 -3.73 -0.12
N LEU A 118 0.40 -3.42 -0.28
CA LEU A 118 1.20 -3.87 -1.42
C LEU A 118 1.40 -5.39 -1.41
N LEU A 119 1.70 -6.00 -0.26
CA LEU A 119 1.89 -7.45 -0.16
C LEU A 119 0.59 -8.20 -0.44
N ASN A 120 -0.53 -7.76 0.14
CA ASN A 120 -1.82 -8.42 -0.07
C ASN A 120 -2.31 -8.25 -1.50
N HIS A 121 -2.05 -7.08 -2.12
CA HIS A 121 -2.28 -6.89 -3.54
C HIS A 121 -1.40 -7.83 -4.39
N ALA A 122 -0.11 -7.96 -4.07
CA ALA A 122 0.80 -8.84 -4.79
C ALA A 122 0.39 -10.33 -4.68
N LEU A 123 -0.02 -10.77 -3.48
CA LEU A 123 -0.52 -12.14 -3.26
C LEU A 123 -1.73 -12.47 -4.16
N ARG A 124 -2.62 -11.50 -4.38
CA ARG A 124 -3.82 -11.68 -5.21
C ARG A 124 -3.53 -11.64 -6.69
N TYR A 125 -2.70 -10.69 -7.14
CA TYR A 125 -2.61 -10.32 -8.55
C TYR A 125 -1.24 -10.58 -9.20
N GLU A 126 -0.14 -10.61 -8.45
CA GLU A 126 1.19 -10.86 -9.01
C GLU A 126 1.47 -12.35 -9.18
N ARG A 127 2.21 -12.71 -10.24
CA ARG A 127 2.58 -14.11 -10.54
C ARG A 127 4.04 -14.19 -11.00
N GLY A 128 4.62 -15.38 -10.89
CA GLY A 128 5.95 -15.70 -11.40
C GLY A 128 7.07 -14.89 -10.73
N GLU A 129 8.09 -14.53 -11.51
CA GLU A 129 9.28 -13.80 -11.04
C GLU A 129 8.97 -12.49 -10.32
N LYS A 130 7.92 -11.78 -10.74
CA LYS A 130 7.50 -10.51 -10.10
C LYS A 130 7.13 -10.73 -8.63
N PHE A 131 6.53 -11.88 -8.32
CA PHE A 131 6.14 -12.20 -6.96
C PHE A 131 7.31 -12.75 -6.12
N LYS A 132 8.34 -13.35 -6.75
CA LYS A 132 9.47 -13.96 -6.03
C LYS A 132 10.26 -12.96 -5.17
N ARG A 133 10.27 -11.67 -5.53
CA ARG A 133 10.88 -10.59 -4.71
C ARG A 133 10.30 -10.49 -3.29
N TRP A 134 9.07 -10.96 -3.08
CA TRP A 134 8.40 -10.97 -1.78
C TRP A 134 8.78 -12.16 -0.90
N PHE A 135 9.37 -13.22 -1.48
CA PHE A 135 9.62 -14.46 -0.76
C PHE A 135 10.48 -14.29 0.51
N PRO A 136 11.58 -13.50 0.50
CA PRO A 136 12.38 -13.33 1.71
C PRO A 136 11.59 -12.70 2.86
N TYR A 137 10.81 -11.66 2.57
CA TYR A 137 9.94 -11.02 3.55
C TYR A 137 8.82 -11.95 4.03
N LEU A 138 8.15 -12.65 3.11
CA LEU A 138 7.12 -13.64 3.45
C LEU A 138 7.68 -14.79 4.30
N LYS A 139 8.91 -15.22 4.05
CA LYS A 139 9.57 -16.25 4.85
C LYS A 139 9.72 -15.79 6.29
N LEU A 140 10.18 -14.56 6.50
CA LEU A 140 10.33 -13.98 7.84
C LEU A 140 8.99 -13.80 8.54
N LEU A 141 8.00 -13.19 7.85
CA LEU A 141 6.66 -12.94 8.40
C LEU A 141 5.94 -14.23 8.78
N LEU A 142 5.89 -15.23 7.90
CA LEU A 142 5.19 -16.49 8.18
C LEU A 142 5.89 -17.30 9.27
N THR A 143 7.23 -17.26 9.33
CA THR A 143 7.99 -17.88 10.44
C THR A 143 7.64 -17.23 11.77
N ALA A 144 7.54 -15.90 11.80
CA ALA A 144 7.14 -15.15 12.99
C ALA A 144 5.70 -15.51 13.42
N LEU A 145 4.75 -15.50 12.49
CA LEU A 145 3.35 -15.83 12.76
C LEU A 145 3.19 -17.28 13.27
N TYR A 146 3.95 -18.22 12.74
CA TYR A 146 3.92 -19.62 13.18
C TYR A 146 4.38 -19.81 14.65
N LYS A 147 5.25 -18.92 15.14
CA LYS A 147 5.75 -18.94 16.53
C LYS A 147 4.77 -18.33 17.54
N LEU A 148 3.76 -17.60 17.07
CA LEU A 148 2.77 -17.00 17.97
C LEU A 148 1.90 -18.10 18.62
N PRO A 149 1.54 -17.95 19.90
CA PRO A 149 0.66 -18.90 20.56
C PRO A 149 -0.69 -18.93 19.84
N SER A 150 -1.16 -20.13 19.51
CA SER A 150 -2.52 -20.30 18.98
C SER A 150 -3.52 -20.08 20.12
N VAL A 151 -4.33 -19.02 20.00
CA VAL A 151 -5.46 -18.80 20.90
C VAL A 151 -6.66 -19.55 20.33
N LYS A 152 -7.15 -20.55 21.06
CA LYS A 152 -8.40 -21.24 20.74
C LYS A 152 -9.52 -20.56 21.53
N GLY A 153 -10.21 -19.61 20.90
CA GLY A 153 -11.35 -18.91 21.49
C GLY A 153 -11.90 -17.86 20.53
N THR A 154 -13.19 -17.59 20.63
CA THR A 154 -13.85 -16.44 19.99
C THR A 154 -13.99 -15.36 21.07
N LEU A 155 -13.61 -14.11 20.74
CA LEU A 155 -13.83 -12.96 21.61
C LEU A 155 -15.32 -12.61 21.71
#